data_AF-A0A0W0TR12-F1
#
_entry.id   AF-A0A0W0TR12-F1
#
_cell.length_a   1.000
_cell.length_b   1.000
_cell.length_c   1.000
_cell.angle_alpha   90.00
_cell.angle_beta   90.00
_cell.angle_gamma   90.00
#
_symmetry.space_group_name_H-M   'P 1'
#
loop_
_entity.id
_entity.type
_entity.pdbx_description
1 polymer ?
#
loop_
_entity_poly.entity_id
_entity_poly.type
_entity_poly.pdbx_seq_one_letter_code
_entity_poly.pdbx_strand_id
1 'polypeptide(L)'
;MSYFSHYLQFIFPFFTLLLLILGLTTQHRNSLLAALWLSLIATVLHYQTARGEILGSYFDYKQAAIYTINLLVLLVSSIYLVTLSIKENARKALRYATSLFFACFITGAMLLLINIWVNAHFLSDRMPNTPILQVATFKKTDYCDYRYIFYKVSEKGKISYMCPNYYGFIPSEGSLDSAPQFVIKQLPPQLQIKFKQDTLKGNS
;
A
#
# COMPACT_ATOMS: atom_id res chain seq x y z
N MET A 1 -12.93 -20.73 -0.28
CA MET A 1 -12.64 -19.60 0.63
C MET A 1 -12.01 -18.37 -0.06
N SER A 2 -11.24 -18.50 -1.16
CA SER A 2 -10.58 -17.33 -1.81
C SER A 2 -11.54 -16.31 -2.45
N TYR A 3 -12.63 -16.76 -3.08
CA TYR A 3 -13.56 -15.85 -3.77
C TYR A 3 -14.33 -14.92 -2.82
N PHE A 4 -14.76 -15.44 -1.67
CA PHE A 4 -15.55 -14.68 -0.70
C PHE A 4 -14.79 -13.48 -0.11
N SER A 5 -13.50 -13.64 0.16
CA SER A 5 -12.64 -12.56 0.67
C SER A 5 -12.52 -11.40 -0.33
N HIS A 6 -12.41 -11.69 -1.62
CA HIS A 6 -12.35 -10.65 -2.66
C HIS A 6 -13.61 -9.80 -2.75
N TYR A 7 -14.80 -10.40 -2.59
CA TYR A 7 -16.05 -9.65 -2.61
C TYR A 7 -16.22 -8.79 -1.37
N LEU A 8 -15.86 -9.32 -0.18
CA LEU A 8 -15.93 -8.55 1.07
C LEU A 8 -15.06 -7.30 1.04
N GLN A 9 -13.86 -7.39 0.45
CA GLN A 9 -12.95 -6.26 0.28
C GLN A 9 -13.51 -5.13 -0.57
N PHE A 10 -14.44 -5.43 -1.49
CA PHE A 10 -15.08 -4.40 -2.30
C PHE A 10 -16.36 -3.87 -1.63
N ILE A 11 -17.15 -4.79 -1.08
CA ILE A 11 -18.46 -4.50 -0.51
C ILE A 11 -18.32 -3.67 0.77
N PHE A 12 -17.39 -4.01 1.67
CA PHE A 12 -17.26 -3.33 2.96
C PHE A 12 -16.89 -1.85 2.79
N PRO A 13 -15.85 -1.46 2.01
CA PRO A 13 -15.53 -0.06 1.80
C PRO A 13 -16.70 0.75 1.22
N PHE A 14 -17.49 0.16 0.32
CA PHE A 14 -18.69 0.82 -0.20
C PHE A 14 -19.75 1.07 0.89
N PHE A 15 -20.07 0.07 1.71
CA PHE A 15 -21.00 0.24 2.82
C PHE A 15 -20.48 1.21 3.89
N THR A 16 -19.18 1.19 4.19
CA THR A 16 -18.58 2.15 5.14
C THR A 16 -18.73 3.58 4.65
N LEU A 17 -18.52 3.83 3.35
CA LEU A 17 -18.68 5.13 2.74
C LEU A 17 -20.15 5.59 2.78
N LEU A 18 -21.09 4.70 2.48
CA LEU A 18 -22.52 5.00 2.55
C LEU A 18 -22.95 5.34 3.98
N LEU A 19 -22.52 4.57 4.97
CA LEU A 19 -22.79 4.83 6.39
C LEU A 19 -22.17 6.15 6.86
N LEU A 20 -20.96 6.48 6.39
CA LEU A 20 -20.33 7.77 6.67
C LEU A 20 -21.14 8.93 6.11
N ILE A 21 -21.52 8.88 4.82
CA ILE A 21 -22.32 9.92 4.17
C ILE A 21 -23.64 10.10 4.89
N LEU A 22 -24.33 8.99 5.22
CA LEU A 22 -25.58 9.04 5.96
C LEU A 22 -25.38 9.61 7.36
N GLY A 23 -24.34 9.19 8.08
CA GLY A 23 -24.03 9.69 9.42
C GLY A 23 -23.68 11.17 9.45
N LEU A 24 -22.98 11.69 8.44
CA LEU A 24 -22.65 13.11 8.33
C LEU A 24 -23.87 13.96 7.94
N THR A 25 -24.69 13.49 6.99
CA THR A 25 -25.87 14.23 6.51
C THR A 25 -27.00 14.27 7.53
N THR A 26 -27.25 13.16 8.22
CA THR A 26 -28.32 13.05 9.23
C THR A 26 -27.85 13.39 10.65
N GLN A 27 -26.55 13.62 10.85
CA GLN A 27 -25.91 13.80 12.16
C GLN A 27 -26.16 12.63 13.15
N HIS A 28 -26.51 11.44 12.64
CA HIS A 28 -26.70 10.25 13.46
C HIS A 28 -25.36 9.66 13.89
N ARG A 29 -25.00 9.88 15.16
CA ARG A 29 -23.78 9.34 15.79
C ARG A 29 -23.64 7.83 15.66
N ASN A 30 -24.75 7.08 15.73
CA ASN A 30 -24.73 5.62 15.61
C ASN A 30 -24.32 5.15 14.21
N SER A 31 -24.72 5.86 13.15
CA SER A 31 -24.30 5.57 11.78
C SER A 31 -22.81 5.81 11.59
N LEU A 32 -22.27 6.87 12.20
CA LEU A 32 -20.82 7.15 12.22
C LEU A 32 -20.03 6.10 13.00
N LEU A 33 -20.55 5.63 14.14
CA LEU A 33 -19.95 4.52 14.90
C LEU A 33 -19.96 3.23 14.08
N ALA A 34 -21.06 2.92 13.40
CA ALA A 34 -21.15 1.76 12.52
C ALA A 34 -20.15 1.86 11.35
N ALA A 35 -20.03 3.04 10.72
CA ALA A 35 -19.04 3.30 9.68
C ALA A 35 -17.60 3.07 10.19
N LEU A 36 -17.28 3.59 11.39
CA LEU A 36 -15.99 3.40 12.03
C LEU A 36 -15.66 1.93 12.26
N TRP A 37 -16.57 1.19 12.90
CA TRP A 37 -16.38 -0.23 13.19
C TRP A 37 -16.22 -1.06 11.93
N LEU A 38 -17.08 -0.84 10.94
CA LEU A 38 -17.02 -1.57 9.68
C LEU A 38 -15.74 -1.26 8.91
N SER A 39 -15.25 -0.01 8.98
CA SER A 39 -14.00 0.40 8.34
C SER A 39 -12.76 -0.20 9.03
N LEU A 40 -12.78 -0.35 10.36
CA LEU A 40 -11.75 -1.08 11.10
C LEU A 40 -11.69 -2.55 10.67
N ILE A 41 -12.85 -3.22 10.60
CA ILE A 41 -12.94 -4.62 10.14
C ILE A 41 -12.39 -4.74 8.72
N ALA A 42 -12.79 -3.84 7.81
CA ALA A 42 -12.29 -3.82 6.43
C ALA A 42 -10.76 -3.64 6.38
N THR A 43 -10.20 -2.76 7.21
CA THR A 43 -8.74 -2.53 7.29
C THR A 43 -8.01 -3.80 7.72
N VAL A 44 -8.51 -4.50 8.75
CA VAL A 44 -7.93 -5.77 9.20
C VAL A 44 -8.01 -6.84 8.12
N LEU A 45 -9.12 -6.94 7.41
CA LEU A 45 -9.28 -7.89 6.30
C LEU A 45 -8.31 -7.60 5.15
N HIS A 46 -8.11 -6.32 4.79
CA HIS A 46 -7.11 -5.93 3.79
C HIS A 46 -5.70 -6.31 4.26
N TYR A 47 -5.36 -6.02 5.51
CA TYR A 47 -4.04 -6.34 6.07
C TYR A 47 -3.77 -7.86 6.07
N GLN A 48 -4.75 -8.67 6.50
CA GLN A 48 -4.63 -10.13 6.47
C GLN A 48 -4.49 -10.68 5.05
N THR A 49 -5.22 -10.12 4.10
CA THR A 49 -5.15 -10.59 2.70
C THR A 49 -3.86 -10.18 2.02
N ALA A 50 -3.33 -9.01 2.38
CA ALA A 50 -2.00 -8.57 2.01
C ALA A 50 -0.89 -9.36 2.74
N ARG A 51 -1.24 -10.33 3.61
CA ARG A 51 -0.30 -11.11 4.44
C ARG A 51 0.62 -10.25 5.32
N GLY A 52 0.14 -9.06 5.69
CA GLY A 52 0.92 -8.08 6.44
C GLY A 52 1.92 -7.27 5.61
N GLU A 53 1.93 -7.43 4.28
CA GLU A 53 2.82 -6.69 3.38
C GLU A 53 2.14 -5.43 2.83
N ILE A 54 2.74 -4.26 3.09
CA ILE A 54 2.31 -2.99 2.46
C ILE A 54 2.95 -2.84 1.07
N LEU A 55 4.18 -3.33 0.93
CA LEU A 55 4.93 -3.38 -0.33
C LEU A 55 4.92 -4.82 -0.82
N GLY A 56 4.35 -5.06 -1.99
CA GLY A 56 4.10 -6.41 -2.47
C GLY A 56 3.10 -6.44 -3.63
N SER A 57 2.73 -7.63 -4.08
CA SER A 57 1.85 -7.80 -5.26
C SER A 57 0.38 -7.46 -5.04
N TYR A 58 -0.05 -7.30 -3.78
CA TYR A 58 -1.46 -7.12 -3.43
C TYR A 58 -1.99 -5.71 -3.76
N PHE A 59 -1.22 -4.67 -3.44
CA PHE A 59 -1.64 -3.28 -3.63
C PHE A 59 -1.37 -2.80 -5.06
N ASP A 60 -2.13 -3.33 -6.02
CA ASP A 60 -2.28 -2.73 -7.35
C ASP A 60 -3.14 -1.45 -7.28
N TYR A 61 -3.30 -0.72 -8.40
CA TYR A 61 -4.10 0.51 -8.41
C TYR A 61 -5.54 0.30 -7.92
N LYS A 62 -6.14 -0.86 -8.19
CA LYS A 62 -7.52 -1.14 -7.79
C LYS A 62 -7.61 -1.31 -6.28
N GLN A 63 -6.75 -2.15 -5.70
CA GLN A 63 -6.73 -2.39 -4.25
C GLN A 63 -6.24 -1.15 -3.49
N ALA A 64 -5.28 -0.40 -4.04
CA ALA A 64 -4.83 0.88 -3.49
C ALA A 64 -5.98 1.90 -3.40
N ALA A 65 -6.80 2.02 -4.45
CA ALA A 65 -7.96 2.90 -4.45
C ALA A 65 -9.01 2.49 -3.41
N ILE A 66 -9.35 1.20 -3.35
CA ILE A 66 -10.31 0.65 -2.38
C ILE A 66 -9.83 0.90 -0.94
N TYR A 67 -8.56 0.60 -0.67
CA TYR A 67 -7.95 0.82 0.63
C TYR A 67 -7.91 2.32 0.99
N THR A 68 -7.61 3.19 0.03
CA THR A 68 -7.61 4.65 0.23
C THR A 68 -8.99 5.15 0.67
N ILE A 69 -10.06 4.72 0.00
CA ILE A 69 -11.43 5.08 0.36
C ILE A 69 -11.73 4.62 1.79
N ASN A 70 -11.42 3.36 2.12
CA ASN A 70 -11.67 2.83 3.46
C ASN A 70 -10.89 3.61 4.53
N LEU A 71 -9.62 3.91 4.28
CA LEU A 71 -8.78 4.66 5.24
C LEU A 71 -9.30 6.09 5.44
N LEU A 72 -9.78 6.75 4.39
CA LEU A 72 -10.41 8.07 4.52
C LEU A 72 -11.68 7.99 5.37
N VAL A 73 -12.52 6.97 5.19
CA VAL A 73 -13.70 6.76 6.03
C VAL A 73 -13.31 6.58 7.49
N LEU A 74 -12.28 5.76 7.76
CA LEU A 74 -11.75 5.55 9.11
C LEU A 74 -11.27 6.86 9.75
N LEU A 75 -10.49 7.64 9.01
CA LEU A 75 -9.95 8.93 9.45
C LEU A 75 -11.07 9.92 9.80
N VAL A 76 -11.99 10.14 8.86
CA VAL A 76 -13.08 11.12 9.03
C VAL A 76 -13.99 10.71 10.18
N SER A 77 -14.38 9.44 10.26
CA SER A 77 -15.24 8.94 11.34
C SER A 77 -14.57 9.12 12.71
N SER A 78 -13.28 8.76 12.81
CA SER A 78 -12.51 8.88 14.06
C SER A 78 -12.37 10.33 14.50
N ILE A 79 -11.97 11.22 13.59
CA ILE A 79 -11.81 12.66 13.87
C ILE A 79 -13.14 13.25 14.31
N TYR A 80 -14.23 12.96 13.60
CA TYR A 80 -15.55 13.50 13.90
C TYR A 80 -16.04 13.06 15.29
N LEU A 81 -16.03 11.75 15.57
CA LEU A 81 -16.56 11.19 16.82
C LEU A 81 -15.78 11.67 18.07
N VAL A 82 -14.47 11.75 17.96
CA VAL A 82 -13.62 12.25 19.05
C VAL A 82 -13.78 13.75 19.22
N THR A 83 -13.83 14.52 18.13
CA THR A 83 -14.05 15.98 18.20
C THR A 83 -15.40 16.31 18.85
N LEU A 84 -16.45 15.56 18.51
CA LEU A 84 -17.76 15.67 19.15
C LEU A 84 -17.66 15.42 20.66
N SER A 85 -16.97 14.34 21.04
CA SER A 85 -16.81 13.95 22.44
C SER A 85 -15.97 14.94 23.26
N ILE A 86 -14.98 15.60 22.63
CA ILE A 86 -14.13 16.61 23.27
C ILE A 86 -14.87 17.94 23.48
N LYS A 87 -15.70 18.36 22.51
CA LYS A 87 -16.46 19.61 22.60
C LYS A 87 -17.37 19.65 23.82
N GLU A 88 -17.97 18.51 24.17
CA GLU A 88 -18.96 18.43 25.24
C GLU A 88 -18.38 18.60 26.65
N ASN A 89 -17.11 18.25 26.93
CA ASN A 89 -16.62 18.33 28.33
C ASN A 89 -15.08 18.28 28.57
N ALA A 90 -14.24 18.50 27.56
CA ALA A 90 -12.80 18.27 27.71
C ALA A 90 -12.02 19.42 28.39
N ARG A 91 -11.17 19.05 29.37
CA ARG A 91 -10.11 19.91 29.95
C ARG A 91 -9.10 20.34 28.88
N LYS A 92 -8.46 21.51 29.04
CA LYS A 92 -7.46 22.05 28.08
C LYS A 92 -6.34 21.05 27.73
N ALA A 93 -5.80 20.34 28.73
CA ALA A 93 -4.76 19.32 28.51
C ALA A 93 -5.22 18.18 27.58
N LEU A 94 -6.47 17.72 27.73
CA LEU A 94 -7.04 16.68 26.87
C LEU A 94 -7.19 17.15 25.43
N ARG A 95 -7.50 18.44 25.20
CA ARG A 95 -7.56 19.04 23.85
C ARG A 95 -6.19 19.06 23.17
N TYR A 96 -5.12 19.40 23.89
CA TYR A 96 -3.76 19.36 23.34
C TYR A 96 -3.31 17.93 23.03
N ALA A 97 -3.54 16.99 23.96
CA ALA A 97 -3.19 15.58 23.76
C ALA A 97 -3.91 14.97 22.55
N THR A 98 -5.20 15.25 22.40
CA THR A 98 -6.01 14.77 21.26
C THR A 98 -5.61 15.43 19.94
N SER A 99 -5.26 16.72 19.96
CA SER A 99 -4.70 17.39 18.77
C SER A 99 -3.37 16.79 18.35
N LEU A 100 -2.47 16.50 19.30
CA LEU A 100 -1.20 15.84 19.00
C LEU A 100 -1.41 14.43 18.43
N PHE A 101 -2.31 13.66 19.06
CA PHE A 101 -2.71 12.34 18.56
C PHE A 101 -3.22 12.42 17.12
N PHE A 102 -4.09 13.39 16.80
CA PHE A 102 -4.59 13.55 15.43
C PHE A 102 -3.54 13.99 14.44
N ALA A 103 -2.60 14.85 14.83
CA ALA A 103 -1.47 15.19 13.98
C ALA A 103 -0.67 13.93 13.62
N CYS A 104 -0.28 13.12 14.62
CA CYS A 104 0.43 11.86 14.38
C CYS A 104 -0.40 10.87 13.55
N PHE A 105 -1.70 10.76 13.81
CA PHE A 105 -2.61 9.84 13.13
C PHE A 105 -2.77 10.20 11.65
N ILE A 106 -2.97 11.49 11.34
CA ILE A 106 -3.07 11.99 9.95
C ILE A 106 -1.74 11.83 9.23
N THR A 107 -0.61 12.19 9.86
CA THR A 107 0.72 12.01 9.27
C THR A 107 1.00 10.54 8.97
N GLY A 108 0.71 9.63 9.91
CA GLY A 108 0.87 8.19 9.71
C GLY A 108 0.00 7.65 8.57
N ALA A 109 -1.25 8.09 8.49
CA ALA A 109 -2.14 7.70 7.40
C ALA A 109 -1.68 8.23 6.04
N MET A 110 -1.18 9.47 5.96
CA MET A 110 -0.62 10.03 4.74
C MET A 110 0.63 9.26 4.27
N LEU A 111 1.55 8.96 5.19
CA LEU A 111 2.72 8.13 4.86
C LEU A 111 2.30 6.76 4.34
N LEU A 112 1.31 6.12 4.98
CA LEU A 112 0.78 4.84 4.51
C LEU A 112 0.19 4.93 3.10
N LEU A 113 -0.61 5.97 2.81
CA LEU A 113 -1.17 6.18 1.47
C LEU A 113 -0.07 6.38 0.43
N ILE A 114 0.95 7.20 0.72
CA ILE A 114 2.07 7.39 -0.19
C ILE A 114 2.74 6.04 -0.50
N ASN A 115 3.04 5.23 0.52
CA ASN A 115 3.65 3.91 0.31
C ASN A 115 2.80 3.00 -0.58
N ILE A 116 1.48 2.95 -0.34
CA ILE A 116 0.55 2.13 -1.11
C ILE A 116 0.50 2.59 -2.58
N TRP A 117 0.46 3.90 -2.83
CA TRP A 117 0.40 4.45 -4.18
C TRP A 117 1.72 4.32 -4.95
N VAL A 118 2.86 4.48 -4.28
CA VAL A 118 4.17 4.18 -4.87
C VAL A 118 4.24 2.69 -5.21
N ASN A 119 3.81 1.79 -4.32
CA ASN A 119 3.73 0.36 -4.65
C ASN A 119 2.81 0.09 -5.85
N ALA A 120 1.63 0.71 -5.91
CA ALA A 120 0.71 0.53 -7.04
C ALA A 120 1.30 1.05 -8.36
N HIS A 121 2.02 2.17 -8.32
CA HIS A 121 2.79 2.68 -9.46
C HIS A 121 3.86 1.67 -9.88
N PHE A 122 4.63 1.16 -8.92
CA PHE A 122 5.60 0.10 -9.15
C PHE A 122 4.96 -1.17 -9.72
N LEU A 123 3.70 -1.50 -9.48
CA LEU A 123 3.09 -2.69 -10.09
C LEU A 123 2.54 -2.47 -11.49
N SER A 124 2.32 -1.22 -11.89
CA SER A 124 1.45 -0.87 -13.01
C SER A 124 1.89 -1.40 -14.38
N ASP A 125 3.19 -1.39 -14.65
CA ASP A 125 3.80 -1.84 -15.90
C ASP A 125 4.45 -3.22 -15.77
N ARG A 126 4.11 -3.99 -14.72
CA ARG A 126 4.66 -5.33 -14.50
C ARG A 126 4.21 -6.26 -15.63
N MET A 127 5.18 -6.92 -16.25
CA MET A 127 4.92 -7.94 -17.27
C MET A 127 4.03 -9.05 -16.71
N PRO A 128 2.92 -9.42 -17.39
CA PRO A 128 2.06 -10.52 -16.97
C PRO A 128 2.84 -11.82 -16.77
N ASN A 129 2.43 -12.61 -15.75
CA ASN A 129 3.05 -13.90 -15.41
C ASN A 129 4.53 -13.83 -14.98
N THR A 130 5.04 -12.66 -14.59
CA THR A 130 6.36 -12.53 -13.97
C THR A 130 6.25 -12.31 -12.46
N PRO A 131 7.07 -12.98 -11.63
CA PRO A 131 7.06 -12.76 -10.20
C PRO A 131 7.67 -11.40 -9.84
N ILE A 132 7.25 -10.83 -8.71
CA ILE A 132 8.00 -9.77 -8.05
C ILE A 132 9.01 -10.46 -7.16
N LEU A 133 10.28 -10.08 -7.29
CA LEU A 133 11.37 -10.71 -6.55
C LEU A 133 11.76 -9.82 -5.39
N GLN A 134 11.57 -10.32 -4.17
CA GLN A 134 12.13 -9.69 -2.98
C GLN A 134 13.48 -10.33 -2.69
N VAL A 135 14.54 -9.53 -2.75
CA VAL A 135 15.91 -10.01 -2.57
C VAL A 135 16.55 -9.32 -1.39
N ALA A 136 17.03 -10.12 -0.44
CA ALA A 136 17.86 -9.65 0.67
C ALA A 136 19.34 -9.73 0.27
N THR A 137 20.04 -8.60 0.30
CA THR A 137 21.45 -8.50 -0.02
C THR A 137 22.28 -8.39 1.27
N PHE A 138 23.38 -9.15 1.34
CA PHE A 138 24.33 -9.05 2.46
C PHE A 138 25.14 -7.75 2.40
N LYS A 139 25.44 -7.29 1.19
CA LYS A 139 26.11 -6.02 0.91
C LYS A 139 25.11 -5.09 0.20
N LYS A 140 25.01 -3.85 0.67
CA LYS A 140 24.18 -2.81 0.04
C LYS A 140 24.64 -2.60 -1.41
N THR A 141 23.70 -2.32 -2.29
CA THR A 141 23.98 -2.00 -3.70
C THR A 141 24.16 -0.49 -3.84
N ASP A 142 24.88 -0.05 -4.87
CA ASP A 142 25.19 1.38 -5.06
C ASP A 142 23.93 2.23 -5.31
N TYR A 143 22.85 1.61 -5.76
CA TYR A 143 21.57 2.24 -6.09
C TYR A 143 20.48 2.06 -5.01
N CYS A 144 20.76 1.32 -3.93
CA CYS A 144 19.83 1.14 -2.83
C CYS A 144 20.56 0.98 -1.50
N ASP A 145 20.35 1.93 -0.60
CA ASP A 145 20.96 1.94 0.73
C ASP A 145 20.29 0.95 1.71
N TYR A 146 19.28 0.21 1.26
CA TYR A 146 18.57 -0.79 2.05
C TYR A 146 18.92 -2.21 1.60
N ARG A 147 18.89 -3.16 2.54
CA ARG A 147 19.27 -4.56 2.29
C ARG A 147 18.18 -5.36 1.57
N TYR A 148 16.94 -4.89 1.58
CA TYR A 148 15.84 -5.57 0.91
C TYR A 148 15.44 -4.77 -0.31
N ILE A 149 15.45 -5.40 -1.49
CA ILE A 149 15.13 -4.74 -2.75
C ILE A 149 14.05 -5.54 -3.45
N PHE A 150 13.02 -4.87 -3.94
CA PHE A 150 11.99 -5.47 -4.76
C PHE A 150 12.34 -5.26 -6.23
N TYR A 151 12.30 -6.32 -7.03
CA TYR A 151 12.52 -6.24 -8.47
C TYR A 151 11.28 -6.69 -9.23
N LYS A 152 11.03 -6.03 -10.36
CA LYS A 152 10.01 -6.42 -11.34
C LYS A 152 10.61 -6.42 -12.74
N VAL A 153 9.98 -7.17 -13.64
CA VAL A 153 10.19 -7.03 -15.08
C VAL A 153 9.05 -6.22 -15.64
N SER A 154 9.38 -5.11 -16.30
CA SER A 154 8.40 -4.28 -17.02
C SER A 154 7.94 -4.95 -18.31
N GLU A 155 6.79 -4.53 -18.84
CA GLU A 155 6.30 -4.97 -20.16
C GLU A 155 7.30 -4.69 -21.29
N LYS A 156 8.13 -3.65 -21.14
CA LYS A 156 9.20 -3.30 -22.08
C LYS A 156 10.42 -4.23 -21.98
N GLY A 157 10.39 -5.22 -21.09
CA GLY A 157 11.51 -6.12 -20.82
C GLY A 157 12.66 -5.46 -20.05
N LYS A 158 12.46 -4.30 -19.44
CA LYS A 158 13.46 -3.70 -18.53
C LYS A 158 13.23 -4.18 -17.10
N ILE A 159 14.30 -4.31 -16.33
CA ILE A 159 14.20 -4.60 -14.89
C ILE A 159 14.13 -3.29 -14.13
N SER A 160 13.10 -3.16 -13.30
CA SER A 160 12.93 -2.03 -12.40
C SER A 160 13.03 -2.52 -10.96
N TYR A 161 13.48 -1.65 -10.08
CA TYR A 161 13.62 -1.93 -8.66
C TYR A 161 12.86 -0.91 -7.82
N MET A 162 12.41 -1.34 -6.66
CA MET A 162 11.88 -0.50 -5.60
C MET A 162 12.73 -0.75 -4.35
N CYS A 163 13.35 0.31 -3.86
CA CYS A 163 14.20 0.33 -2.68
C CYS A 163 13.40 0.93 -1.52
N PRO A 164 13.04 0.12 -0.50
CA PRO A 164 12.44 0.62 0.73
C PRO A 164 13.41 1.54 1.46
N ASN A 165 12.86 2.51 2.18
CA ASN A 165 13.63 3.33 3.11
C ASN A 165 13.79 2.58 4.45
N TYR A 166 14.95 2.74 5.11
CA TYR A 166 15.21 2.15 6.43
C TYR A 166 14.13 2.49 7.47
N TYR A 167 13.58 3.71 7.41
CA TYR A 167 12.54 4.17 8.32
C TYR A 167 11.11 3.86 7.82
N GLY A 168 10.96 3.21 6.67
CA GLY A 168 9.65 2.88 6.09
C GLY A 168 8.83 4.09 5.64
N PHE A 169 9.46 5.26 5.43
CA PHE A 169 8.74 6.48 5.09
C PHE A 169 8.25 6.51 3.64
N ILE A 170 9.17 6.51 2.67
CA ILE A 170 8.83 6.56 1.24
C ILE A 170 9.86 5.70 0.48
N PRO A 171 9.43 4.68 -0.28
CA PRO A 171 10.33 3.90 -1.10
C PRO A 171 10.74 4.69 -2.34
N SER A 172 11.95 4.45 -2.84
CA SER A 172 12.43 5.00 -4.10
C SER A 172 12.37 3.96 -5.21
N GLU A 173 12.00 4.37 -6.41
CA GLU A 173 11.95 3.50 -7.59
C GLU A 173 13.03 3.88 -8.60
N GLY A 174 13.49 2.88 -9.36
CA GLY A 174 14.44 3.08 -10.46
C GLY A 174 14.45 1.93 -11.45
N SER A 175 15.21 2.08 -12.53
CA SER A 175 15.42 1.05 -13.55
C SER A 175 16.89 0.67 -13.63
N LEU A 176 17.16 -0.60 -13.93
CA LEU A 176 18.50 -1.10 -14.22
C LEU A 176 18.66 -1.32 -15.72
N ASP A 177 19.77 -0.83 -16.27
CA ASP A 177 20.13 -1.05 -17.68
C ASP A 177 20.59 -2.49 -17.92
N SER A 178 21.10 -3.17 -16.88
CA SER A 178 21.55 -4.56 -16.94
C SER A 178 20.87 -5.41 -15.87
N ALA A 179 20.39 -6.57 -16.30
CA ALA A 179 19.70 -7.54 -15.47
C ALA A 179 20.66 -8.27 -14.51
N PRO A 180 20.47 -8.19 -13.18
CA PRO A 180 21.26 -9.00 -12.26
C PRO A 180 21.02 -10.50 -12.53
N GLN A 181 22.08 -11.31 -12.55
CA GLN A 181 21.96 -12.73 -12.91
C GLN A 181 20.99 -13.51 -12.02
N PHE A 182 20.87 -13.15 -10.75
CA PHE A 182 19.93 -13.78 -9.82
C PHE A 182 18.46 -13.51 -10.21
N VAL A 183 18.14 -12.32 -10.74
CA VAL A 183 16.81 -11.98 -11.26
C VAL A 183 16.51 -12.85 -12.46
N ILE A 184 17.45 -12.95 -13.41
CA ILE A 184 17.27 -13.74 -14.64
C ILE A 184 16.98 -15.21 -14.31
N LYS A 185 17.72 -15.81 -13.37
CA LYS A 185 17.55 -17.23 -12.99
C LYS A 185 16.16 -17.54 -12.42
N GLN A 186 15.46 -16.55 -11.88
CA GLN A 186 14.12 -16.71 -11.29
C GLN A 186 12.99 -16.45 -12.30
N LEU A 187 13.32 -16.05 -13.54
CA LEU A 187 12.32 -15.84 -14.60
C LEU A 187 11.91 -17.16 -15.27
N PRO A 188 10.71 -17.22 -15.87
CA PRO A 188 10.30 -18.33 -16.73
C PRO A 188 11.32 -18.60 -17.87
N PRO A 189 11.54 -19.85 -18.29
CA PRO A 189 12.59 -20.22 -19.26
C PRO A 189 12.55 -19.42 -20.56
N GLN A 190 11.34 -19.16 -21.08
CA GLN A 190 11.12 -18.34 -22.28
C GLN A 190 11.67 -16.90 -22.16
N LEU A 191 11.59 -16.31 -20.97
CA LEU A 191 12.13 -14.97 -20.70
C LEU A 191 13.64 -15.01 -20.46
N GLN A 192 14.17 -16.08 -19.85
CA GLN A 192 15.62 -16.24 -19.68
C GLN A 192 16.37 -16.21 -21.01
N ILE A 193 15.80 -16.83 -22.06
CA ILE A 193 16.41 -16.85 -23.40
C ILE A 193 16.45 -15.43 -24.00
N LYS A 194 15.37 -14.66 -23.87
CA LYS A 194 15.28 -13.28 -24.36
C LYS A 194 16.32 -12.37 -23.70
N PHE A 195 16.42 -12.40 -22.38
CA PHE A 195 17.41 -11.61 -21.64
C PHE A 195 18.86 -12.03 -21.93
N LYS A 196 19.11 -13.34 -22.15
CA LYS A 196 20.44 -13.81 -22.57
C LYS A 196 20.81 -13.31 -23.97
N GLN A 197 19.86 -13.26 -24.90
CA GLN A 197 20.09 -12.75 -26.26
C GLN A 197 20.36 -11.23 -26.29
N ASP A 198 19.63 -10.44 -25.48
CA ASP A 198 19.85 -8.99 -25.40
C ASP A 198 21.20 -8.65 -24.75
N THR A 199 21.64 -9.43 -23.75
CA THR A 199 22.98 -9.30 -23.15
C THR A 199 24.09 -9.62 -24.16
N LEU A 200 23.85 -10.53 -25.10
CA LEU A 200 24.81 -10.89 -26.15
C LEU A 200 24.86 -9.87 -27.29
N LYS A 201 23.75 -9.17 -27.59
CA LYS A 201 23.69 -8.11 -28.62
C LYS A 201 24.21 -6.74 -28.15
N GLY A 202 24.24 -6.47 -26.85
CA GLY A 202 24.78 -5.22 -26.29
C GLY A 202 26.31 -5.16 -26.20
N ASN A 203 27.00 -6.26 -26.52
CA ASN A 203 28.47 -6.38 -26.51
C ASN A 203 29.09 -6.45 -27.93
N SER A 204 28.32 -6.09 -28.96
CA SER A 204 28.73 -6.04 -30.37
C SER A 204 28.43 -4.67 -30.94
#